data_AF-A0A3M8EGR8-F1
#
_entry.id   AF-A0A3M8EGR8-F1
#
_cell.length_a   1.000
_cell.length_b   1.000
_cell.length_c   1.000
_cell.angle_alpha   90.00
_cell.angle_beta   90.00
_cell.angle_gamma   90.00
#
_symmetry.space_group_name_H-M   'P 1'
#
loop_
_entity.id
_entity.type
_entity.pdbx_description
1 polymer ?
#
loop_
_entity_poly.entity_id
_entity_poly.type
_entity_poly.pdbx_seq_one_letter_code
_entity_poly.pdbx_strand_id
1 'polypeptide(L)'
;MSQSCPLCGKTKPEEALFCDECTRKIHTEYEVEIPKEIEEKNSSAAENLLMREQWEDRTGNSALSQKERVNQDHNGLNHSDEEEECEREVESKAGTNEEELETESEVDYADKKLDQEPEAERVKESGPEPGKKLPKKKKKLGAPVLFVLVTALLVGAFFMYNATIRKSNLDRGGWDAAVKANSVEGYLAYMEAHPRGAHFEEAQAGLRRLKSEEAAAWEKMKETDNVTELRDFLASHADSPYAPLVRTRLDSLVWIGTLQMNTPESYADYILLTEKGGIPGDYMAEARKRHDLLSRPQSSDAVTLDSIRAAVGGVFIALSALDHNRMVRYLAPTVYRFFNSGAATRERIAGELLVTGAQTEGTTLKFTPDLESLQYELTGGNHYKINVPLRKSYQKDGAAEEVHGYIAHIELDTIFQVVSIFETKPYPEAP
;
A
#
# COMPACT_ATOMS: atom_id res chain seq x y z
N MET A 1 -36.12 -17.17 0.42
CA MET A 1 -35.56 -16.61 1.67
C MET A 1 -36.61 -15.72 2.35
N SER A 2 -36.26 -14.98 3.41
CA SER A 2 -37.11 -13.88 3.90
C SER A 2 -37.26 -12.83 2.79
N GLN A 3 -38.49 -12.55 2.36
CA GLN A 3 -38.77 -11.45 1.44
C GLN A 3 -38.97 -10.11 2.17
N SER A 4 -38.86 -10.05 3.50
CA SER A 4 -38.81 -8.80 4.26
C SER A 4 -37.37 -8.38 4.58
N CYS A 5 -37.09 -7.08 4.41
CA CYS A 5 -35.84 -6.42 4.75
C CYS A 5 -35.63 -6.40 6.27
N PRO A 6 -34.48 -6.82 6.81
CA PRO A 6 -34.26 -6.89 8.25
C PRO A 6 -34.29 -5.52 8.94
N LEU A 7 -33.83 -4.46 8.26
CA LEU A 7 -33.70 -3.11 8.83
C LEU A 7 -35.02 -2.35 8.96
N CYS A 8 -35.93 -2.47 7.99
CA CYS A 8 -37.17 -1.67 7.95
C CYS A 8 -38.47 -2.49 7.83
N GLY A 9 -38.39 -3.81 7.67
CA GLY A 9 -39.54 -4.70 7.50
C GLY A 9 -40.27 -4.64 6.14
N LYS A 10 -39.95 -3.65 5.27
CA LYS A 10 -40.48 -3.56 3.90
C LYS A 10 -40.02 -4.76 3.05
N THR A 11 -40.71 -5.04 1.94
CA THR A 11 -40.31 -6.12 1.02
C THR A 11 -38.97 -5.82 0.34
N LYS A 12 -38.15 -6.86 0.13
CA LYS A 12 -36.87 -6.81 -0.59
C LYS A 12 -36.83 -7.85 -1.73
N PRO A 13 -35.94 -7.71 -2.73
CA PRO A 13 -35.65 -8.79 -3.68
C PRO A 13 -35.24 -10.09 -2.98
N GLU A 14 -35.49 -11.23 -3.64
CA GLU A 14 -35.14 -12.56 -3.12
C GLU A 14 -33.63 -12.70 -2.89
N GLU A 15 -32.83 -12.21 -3.84
CA GLU A 15 -31.35 -12.32 -3.92
C GLU A 15 -30.60 -11.19 -3.18
N ALA A 16 -31.25 -10.07 -2.86
CA ALA A 16 -30.62 -8.95 -2.15
C ALA A 16 -30.72 -9.10 -0.62
N LEU A 17 -29.73 -8.63 0.14
CA LEU A 17 -29.77 -8.68 1.62
C LEU A 17 -30.76 -7.65 2.23
N PHE A 18 -30.86 -6.47 1.64
CA PHE A 18 -31.74 -5.38 2.07
C PHE A 18 -32.68 -4.94 0.92
N CYS A 19 -33.71 -4.14 1.22
CA CYS A 19 -34.46 -3.44 0.18
C CYS A 19 -33.73 -2.18 -0.28
N ASP A 20 -33.93 -1.77 -1.53
CA ASP A 20 -33.17 -0.71 -2.22
C ASP A 20 -33.07 0.61 -1.45
N GLU A 21 -34.11 0.96 -0.69
CA GLU A 21 -34.17 2.14 0.19
C GLU A 21 -33.18 2.04 1.36
N CYS A 22 -33.08 0.86 2.00
CA CYS A 22 -32.11 0.59 3.06
C CYS A 22 -30.70 0.37 2.50
N THR A 23 -30.57 -0.32 1.35
CA THR A 23 -29.29 -0.46 0.64
C THR A 23 -28.70 0.91 0.33
N ARG A 24 -29.49 1.79 -0.30
CA ARG A 24 -29.07 3.17 -0.59
C ARG A 24 -28.74 3.94 0.68
N LYS A 25 -29.57 3.82 1.72
CA LYS A 25 -29.31 4.47 3.01
C LYS A 25 -28.00 4.03 3.67
N ILE A 26 -27.61 2.76 3.57
CA ILE A 26 -26.29 2.28 3.99
C ILE A 26 -25.20 2.96 3.16
N HIS A 27 -25.32 2.96 1.83
CA HIS A 27 -24.33 3.58 0.94
C HIS A 27 -24.27 5.12 1.02
N THR A 28 -25.28 5.82 1.52
CA THR A 28 -25.29 7.30 1.62
C THR A 28 -25.16 7.85 3.04
N GLU A 29 -25.28 7.04 4.09
CA GLU A 29 -25.06 7.48 5.49
C GLU A 29 -23.92 6.73 6.20
N TYR A 30 -23.38 5.66 5.59
CA TYR A 30 -22.30 4.84 6.17
C TYR A 30 -21.16 4.53 5.18
N GLU A 31 -21.15 5.18 4.01
CA GLU A 31 -19.88 5.44 3.33
C GLU A 31 -19.10 6.43 4.21
N VAL A 32 -17.89 6.07 4.62
CA VAL A 32 -17.02 7.00 5.34
C VAL A 32 -16.51 7.99 4.30
N GLU A 33 -17.13 9.17 4.25
CA GLU A 33 -16.60 10.30 3.48
C GLU A 33 -15.20 10.62 4.01
N ILE A 34 -14.17 10.14 3.29
CA ILE A 34 -12.80 10.62 3.44
C ILE A 34 -12.87 12.13 3.13
N PRO A 35 -12.57 13.03 4.08
CA PRO A 35 -12.97 14.43 3.94
C PRO A 35 -12.33 15.12 2.73
N LYS A 36 -13.15 15.57 1.78
CA LYS A 36 -12.71 16.40 0.65
C LYS A 36 -12.26 17.81 1.04
N GLU A 37 -12.30 18.16 2.33
CA GLU A 37 -11.95 19.49 2.85
C GLU A 37 -10.47 19.91 2.63
N ILE A 38 -9.61 19.04 2.10
CA ILE A 38 -8.23 19.39 1.75
C ILE A 38 -8.13 20.07 0.37
N GLU A 39 -9.08 19.83 -0.56
CA GLU A 39 -9.01 20.45 -1.90
C GLU A 39 -9.54 21.91 -1.90
N GLU A 40 -10.68 22.19 -1.26
CA GLU A 40 -11.30 23.53 -1.31
C GLU A 40 -10.63 24.58 -0.38
N LYS A 41 -10.04 24.15 0.74
CA LYS A 41 -9.31 25.07 1.65
C LYS A 41 -8.05 25.63 0.99
N ASN A 42 -7.38 24.88 0.12
CA ASN A 42 -6.18 25.34 -0.58
C ASN A 42 -6.50 26.42 -1.64
N SER A 43 -7.68 26.36 -2.27
CA SER A 43 -8.17 27.42 -3.16
C SER A 43 -8.42 28.74 -2.42
N SER A 44 -9.21 28.69 -1.34
CA SER A 44 -9.57 29.90 -0.57
C SER A 44 -8.41 30.48 0.23
N ALA A 45 -7.42 29.67 0.64
CA ALA A 45 -6.19 30.16 1.25
C ALA A 45 -5.33 30.95 0.23
N ALA A 46 -5.20 30.45 -1.00
CA ALA A 46 -4.41 31.12 -2.05
C ALA A 46 -4.98 32.51 -2.42
N GLU A 47 -6.30 32.64 -2.58
CA GLU A 47 -6.94 33.95 -2.85
C GLU A 47 -6.78 34.94 -1.68
N ASN A 48 -6.84 34.47 -0.42
CA ASN A 48 -6.66 35.34 0.75
C ASN A 48 -5.20 35.75 0.99
N LEU A 49 -4.21 34.94 0.60
CA LEU A 49 -2.80 35.34 0.59
C LEU A 49 -2.55 36.43 -0.46
N LEU A 50 -3.01 36.22 -1.70
CA LEU A 50 -2.87 37.18 -2.81
C LEU A 50 -3.49 38.56 -2.52
N MET A 51 -4.61 38.61 -1.78
CA MET A 51 -5.21 39.89 -1.38
C MET A 51 -4.50 40.58 -0.20
N ARG A 52 -3.77 39.83 0.64
CA ARG A 52 -3.07 40.40 1.80
C ARG A 52 -1.74 41.05 1.42
N GLU A 53 -0.96 40.39 0.57
CA GLU A 53 0.32 40.93 0.08
C GLU A 53 0.12 42.26 -0.67
N GLN A 54 -1.03 42.45 -1.32
CA GLN A 54 -1.38 43.68 -2.04
C GLN A 54 -1.72 44.89 -1.12
N TRP A 55 -1.83 44.72 0.20
CA TRP A 55 -2.16 45.80 1.15
C TRP A 55 -1.00 46.23 2.06
N GLU A 56 -0.06 45.33 2.38
CA GLU A 56 1.04 45.67 3.30
C GLU A 56 2.10 46.57 2.63
N ASP A 57 2.22 46.56 1.29
CA ASP A 57 3.11 47.43 0.49
C ASP A 57 2.64 48.91 0.38
N ARG A 58 1.62 49.33 1.17
CA ARG A 58 1.01 50.67 1.05
C ARG A 58 1.02 51.53 2.33
N THR A 59 1.59 51.05 3.43
CA THR A 59 1.77 51.85 4.67
C THR A 59 3.04 51.47 5.42
N GLY A 60 3.98 52.41 5.62
CA GLY A 60 5.04 52.23 6.64
C GLY A 60 6.47 52.70 6.32
N ASN A 61 6.68 53.82 5.62
CA ASN A 61 8.04 54.39 5.53
C ASN A 61 8.46 55.06 6.87
N SER A 62 9.78 55.12 7.14
CA SER A 62 10.47 55.82 8.23
C SER A 62 10.44 55.21 9.65
N ALA A 63 11.51 54.48 10.02
CA ALA A 63 12.09 54.52 11.37
C ALA A 63 13.62 54.31 11.38
N LEU A 64 14.31 55.25 12.02
CA LEU A 64 15.76 55.47 12.05
C LEU A 64 16.59 54.53 12.97
N SER A 65 17.86 54.31 12.57
CA SER A 65 19.09 54.54 13.38
C SER A 65 19.70 53.50 14.34
N GLN A 66 20.96 53.16 14.03
CA GLN A 66 22.16 53.00 14.90
C GLN A 66 22.09 52.31 16.28
N LYS A 67 22.82 51.20 16.41
CA LYS A 67 23.87 50.87 17.43
C LYS A 67 24.29 49.39 17.26
N GLU A 68 25.51 48.92 17.60
CA GLU A 68 26.78 49.55 17.99
C GLU A 68 27.94 48.56 17.64
N ARG A 69 29.22 48.97 17.75
CA ARG A 69 30.37 48.05 17.64
C ARG A 69 30.88 47.63 19.02
N VAL A 70 31.58 46.50 19.11
CA VAL A 70 32.86 46.39 19.85
C VAL A 70 33.65 45.16 19.37
N ASN A 71 34.97 45.22 19.55
CA ASN A 71 35.97 44.18 19.21
C ASN A 71 35.91 43.01 20.27
N GLN A 72 36.73 41.95 20.28
CA GLN A 72 38.16 41.89 19.96
C GLN A 72 38.71 40.46 19.80
N ASP A 73 39.90 40.39 19.22
CA ASP A 73 40.66 39.21 18.83
C ASP A 73 41.16 38.36 20.02
N HIS A 74 41.48 37.09 19.76
CA HIS A 74 42.76 36.52 20.21
C HIS A 74 43.23 35.37 19.29
N ASN A 75 44.50 34.97 19.46
CA ASN A 75 45.33 34.26 18.48
C ASN A 75 45.99 33.01 19.12
N GLY A 76 46.26 31.94 18.37
CA GLY A 76 47.17 30.87 18.84
C GLY A 76 47.02 29.44 18.27
N LEU A 77 47.70 29.16 17.15
CA LEU A 77 48.63 28.04 16.90
C LEU A 77 48.42 26.61 17.51
N ASN A 78 48.47 25.62 16.60
CA ASN A 78 49.01 24.24 16.76
C ASN A 78 48.21 23.27 17.69
N HIS A 79 48.35 21.94 17.62
CA HIS A 79 49.37 21.07 16.96
C HIS A 79 48.72 19.98 16.06
N SER A 80 49.40 18.86 15.86
CA SER A 80 49.16 17.82 14.83
C SER A 80 49.10 16.42 15.47
N ASP A 81 49.51 15.39 14.71
CA ASP A 81 49.85 14.03 15.15
C ASP A 81 48.60 13.11 15.21
N GLU A 82 48.44 12.13 14.30
CA GLU A 82 49.00 10.75 14.31
C GLU A 82 48.13 9.79 15.18
N GLU A 83 47.88 8.50 14.86
CA GLU A 83 48.49 7.61 13.86
C GLU A 83 47.51 6.45 13.45
N GLU A 84 48.01 5.58 12.57
CA GLU A 84 47.59 4.24 12.06
C GLU A 84 46.52 3.43 12.86
N GLU A 85 45.58 2.69 12.26
CA GLU A 85 45.67 1.60 11.25
C GLU A 85 46.27 0.27 11.78
N CYS A 86 45.47 -0.81 11.78
CA CYS A 86 45.97 -2.16 11.48
C CYS A 86 44.85 -3.19 11.25
N GLU A 87 44.98 -3.97 10.19
CA GLU A 87 44.16 -5.15 9.88
C GLU A 87 44.57 -6.37 10.73
N ARG A 88 43.68 -7.39 10.83
CA ARG A 88 43.93 -8.69 10.16
C ARG A 88 42.79 -9.70 10.26
N GLU A 89 42.74 -10.56 9.25
CA GLU A 89 41.93 -11.77 9.12
C GLU A 89 42.45 -12.92 10.00
N VAL A 90 41.71 -14.04 10.07
CA VAL A 90 42.16 -15.39 9.65
C VAL A 90 41.05 -16.45 9.85
N GLU A 91 40.95 -17.40 8.92
CA GLU A 91 39.99 -18.52 8.95
C GLU A 91 40.41 -19.70 9.85
N SER A 92 39.45 -20.53 10.30
CA SER A 92 39.49 -22.02 10.36
C SER A 92 38.35 -22.58 11.23
N LYS A 93 37.94 -23.85 11.19
CA LYS A 93 37.68 -24.88 10.16
C LYS A 93 37.29 -26.18 10.92
N ALA A 94 36.08 -26.69 10.66
CA ALA A 94 35.67 -28.11 10.61
C ALA A 94 35.73 -29.07 11.84
N GLY A 95 34.64 -29.86 12.00
CA GLY A 95 34.57 -31.19 12.63
C GLY A 95 34.32 -31.26 14.15
N THR A 96 33.75 -32.34 14.73
CA THR A 96 33.05 -33.54 14.20
C THR A 96 32.41 -34.33 15.37
N ASN A 97 31.15 -34.78 15.22
CA ASN A 97 30.52 -36.00 15.81
C ASN A 97 30.48 -36.11 17.38
N GLU A 98 29.77 -37.01 18.09
CA GLU A 98 28.81 -38.11 17.79
C GLU A 98 27.90 -38.38 19.04
N GLU A 99 27.17 -39.52 19.09
CA GLU A 99 26.29 -40.04 20.19
C GLU A 99 24.99 -39.23 20.49
N GLU A 100 23.76 -39.71 20.24
CA GLU A 100 23.01 -40.93 20.66
C GLU A 100 22.34 -40.86 22.05
N LEU A 101 21.00 -40.83 22.06
CA LEU A 101 20.20 -41.81 22.82
C LEU A 101 18.75 -41.89 22.27
N GLU A 102 18.30 -43.08 21.89
CA GLU A 102 16.92 -43.37 21.47
C GLU A 102 16.05 -43.80 22.68
N THR A 103 14.72 -43.74 22.55
CA THR A 103 13.82 -44.78 23.09
C THR A 103 12.41 -44.73 22.47
N GLU A 104 12.06 -45.76 21.70
CA GLU A 104 10.72 -45.97 21.14
C GLU A 104 9.77 -46.71 22.12
N SER A 105 8.47 -46.81 21.81
CA SER A 105 7.63 -47.94 22.28
C SER A 105 6.32 -48.14 21.50
N GLU A 106 6.28 -49.22 20.70
CA GLU A 106 5.11 -49.89 20.11
C GLU A 106 5.37 -51.44 20.19
N VAL A 107 4.44 -52.38 20.03
CA VAL A 107 3.01 -52.29 19.66
C VAL A 107 2.10 -52.59 20.88
N ASP A 108 1.30 -53.67 21.08
CA ASP A 108 0.92 -54.86 20.30
C ASP A 108 -0.51 -55.35 20.66
N TYR A 109 -1.06 -56.23 19.83
CA TYR A 109 -2.40 -56.80 19.87
C TYR A 109 -2.70 -57.74 21.05
N ALA A 110 -3.99 -57.86 21.40
CA ALA A 110 -4.67 -59.16 21.47
C ALA A 110 -6.22 -59.02 21.39
N ASP A 111 -6.88 -59.91 20.65
CA ASP A 111 -8.34 -59.97 20.45
C ASP A 111 -9.02 -60.99 21.39
N LYS A 112 -10.29 -60.75 21.75
CA LYS A 112 -11.26 -61.82 22.04
C LYS A 112 -12.73 -61.39 22.01
N LYS A 113 -13.46 -61.83 20.98
CA LYS A 113 -14.91 -62.08 21.06
C LYS A 113 -15.20 -63.43 21.72
N LEU A 114 -16.38 -63.55 22.35
CA LEU A 114 -17.28 -64.72 22.57
C LEU A 114 -18.33 -64.28 23.64
N ASP A 115 -19.60 -64.71 23.67
CA ASP A 115 -20.44 -65.33 22.64
C ASP A 115 -21.95 -65.18 23.00
N GLN A 116 -22.82 -65.28 21.99
CA GLN A 116 -24.21 -65.81 21.96
C GLN A 116 -25.29 -65.55 23.06
N GLU A 117 -26.48 -65.17 22.56
CA GLU A 117 -27.85 -65.40 23.08
C GLU A 117 -28.23 -66.91 23.04
N PRO A 118 -29.46 -67.37 23.42
CA PRO A 118 -30.57 -66.74 24.16
C PRO A 118 -31.14 -67.65 25.29
N GLU A 119 -32.21 -67.21 25.98
CA GLU A 119 -33.29 -68.13 26.38
C GLU A 119 -34.65 -67.40 26.48
N ALA A 120 -35.76 -68.09 26.16
CA ALA A 120 -37.09 -67.48 26.09
C ALA A 120 -38.24 -68.47 26.37
N GLU A 121 -38.95 -68.31 27.50
CA GLU A 121 -40.17 -69.07 27.80
C GLU A 121 -41.46 -68.23 27.68
N ARG A 122 -42.17 -68.55 26.60
CA ARG A 122 -43.63 -68.54 26.42
C ARG A 122 -44.28 -69.39 27.56
N VAL A 123 -45.54 -69.31 28.00
CA VAL A 123 -46.85 -68.79 27.53
C VAL A 123 -47.69 -68.47 28.81
N LYS A 124 -48.84 -67.77 28.83
CA LYS A 124 -50.17 -68.16 28.30
C LYS A 124 -51.14 -66.96 28.31
N GLU A 125 -52.03 -66.92 27.33
CA GLU A 125 -53.26 -66.13 27.39
C GLU A 125 -54.40 -66.94 28.05
N SER A 126 -55.30 -66.26 28.76
CA SER A 126 -56.72 -66.68 28.90
C SER A 126 -57.57 -65.59 29.55
N GLY A 127 -58.55 -65.05 28.81
CA GLY A 127 -59.74 -64.42 29.39
C GLY A 127 -60.87 -65.44 29.62
N PRO A 128 -62.10 -65.01 29.98
CA PRO A 128 -62.58 -63.63 30.07
C PRO A 128 -63.29 -63.26 31.40
N GLU A 129 -63.96 -62.10 31.37
CA GLU A 129 -64.94 -61.51 32.31
C GLU A 129 -66.06 -62.44 32.87
N PRO A 130 -66.90 -62.04 33.86
CA PRO A 130 -67.29 -60.65 34.22
C PRO A 130 -67.47 -60.27 35.72
N GLY A 131 -67.54 -58.94 35.97
CA GLY A 131 -68.72 -58.41 36.70
C GLY A 131 -68.56 -57.31 37.76
N LYS A 132 -69.38 -56.25 37.60
CA LYS A 132 -70.06 -55.44 38.66
C LYS A 132 -69.16 -54.54 39.54
N LYS A 133 -69.40 -53.23 39.73
CA LYS A 133 -70.50 -52.30 39.40
C LYS A 133 -69.95 -50.86 39.31
N LEU A 134 -70.66 -49.96 38.61
CA LEU A 134 -70.45 -48.51 38.76
C LEU A 134 -70.93 -48.03 40.15
N PRO A 135 -70.41 -46.88 40.63
CA PRO A 135 -71.35 -45.77 40.79
C PRO A 135 -70.95 -44.47 40.04
N LYS A 136 -71.86 -44.05 39.16
CA LYS A 136 -72.11 -42.63 38.81
C LYS A 136 -72.44 -41.87 40.12
N LYS A 137 -72.24 -40.56 40.31
CA LYS A 137 -71.75 -39.44 39.45
C LYS A 137 -71.75 -38.18 40.34
N LYS A 138 -70.73 -37.32 40.26
CA LYS A 138 -70.87 -35.87 40.58
C LYS A 138 -70.15 -35.03 39.52
N LYS A 139 -70.91 -34.49 38.56
CA LYS A 139 -70.41 -33.45 37.64
C LYS A 139 -70.16 -32.17 38.47
N LYS A 140 -68.92 -31.91 38.88
CA LYS A 140 -68.51 -30.53 39.18
C LYS A 140 -68.26 -29.83 37.83
N LEU A 141 -69.16 -28.92 37.47
CA LEU A 141 -69.04 -28.11 36.26
C LEU A 141 -67.90 -27.10 36.46
N GLY A 142 -66.70 -27.48 36.02
CA GLY A 142 -65.46 -26.72 36.28
C GLY A 142 -64.18 -27.51 35.95
N ALA A 143 -64.20 -28.84 36.02
CA ALA A 143 -63.05 -29.68 35.64
C ALA A 143 -62.50 -29.43 34.20
N PRO A 144 -63.33 -29.32 33.13
CA PRO A 144 -62.79 -29.03 31.80
C PRO A 144 -62.25 -27.60 31.68
N VAL A 145 -62.82 -26.63 32.41
CA VAL A 145 -62.34 -25.23 32.43
C VAL A 145 -60.98 -25.15 33.10
N LEU A 146 -60.76 -25.88 34.19
CA LEU A 146 -59.45 -26.00 34.83
C LEU A 146 -58.41 -26.61 33.87
N PHE A 147 -58.77 -27.67 33.15
CA PHE A 147 -57.86 -28.31 32.20
C PHE A 147 -57.50 -27.38 31.03
N VAL A 148 -58.50 -26.66 30.48
CA VAL A 148 -58.28 -25.63 29.44
C VAL A 148 -57.38 -24.50 29.96
N LEU A 149 -57.62 -23.98 31.17
CA LEU A 149 -56.77 -22.95 31.79
C LEU A 149 -55.33 -23.43 32.00
N VAL A 150 -55.12 -24.67 32.45
CA VAL A 150 -53.77 -25.25 32.60
C VAL A 150 -53.10 -25.42 31.23
N THR A 151 -53.81 -25.88 30.20
CA THR A 151 -53.23 -25.95 28.85
C THR A 151 -52.92 -24.57 28.27
N ALA A 152 -53.75 -23.55 28.53
CA ALA A 152 -53.49 -22.18 28.10
C ALA A 152 -52.28 -21.57 28.83
N LEU A 153 -52.11 -21.83 30.13
CA LEU A 153 -50.92 -21.45 30.90
C LEU A 153 -49.66 -22.16 30.40
N LEU A 154 -49.73 -23.47 30.11
CA LEU A 154 -48.59 -24.23 29.58
C LEU A 154 -48.20 -23.76 28.17
N VAL A 155 -49.17 -23.47 27.30
CA VAL A 155 -48.94 -22.88 25.97
C VAL A 155 -48.34 -21.48 26.10
N GLY A 156 -48.88 -20.62 26.98
CA GLY A 156 -48.32 -19.29 27.25
C GLY A 156 -46.89 -19.34 27.79
N ALA A 157 -46.61 -20.25 28.72
CA ALA A 157 -45.27 -20.48 29.26
C ALA A 157 -44.31 -21.05 28.20
N PHE A 158 -44.76 -21.94 27.33
CA PHE A 158 -43.99 -22.45 26.20
C PHE A 158 -43.67 -21.33 25.19
N PHE A 159 -44.64 -20.48 24.86
CA PHE A 159 -44.40 -19.30 24.01
C PHE A 159 -43.42 -18.32 24.67
N MET A 160 -43.55 -18.02 25.96
CA MET A 160 -42.58 -17.19 26.70
C MET A 160 -41.17 -17.81 26.72
N TYR A 161 -41.05 -19.11 26.98
CA TYR A 161 -39.76 -19.81 26.98
C TYR A 161 -39.12 -19.81 25.59
N ASN A 162 -39.89 -20.11 24.53
CA ASN A 162 -39.41 -20.17 23.16
C ASN A 162 -39.14 -18.77 22.56
N ALA A 163 -39.87 -17.73 22.98
CA ALA A 163 -39.68 -16.36 22.52
C ALA A 163 -38.58 -15.60 23.27
N THR A 164 -38.42 -15.83 24.57
CA THR A 164 -37.46 -15.10 25.42
C THR A 164 -36.22 -15.94 25.69
N ILE A 165 -36.35 -17.07 26.41
CA ILE A 165 -35.20 -17.84 26.92
C ILE A 165 -34.43 -18.51 25.78
N ARG A 166 -35.12 -19.22 24.88
CA ARG A 166 -34.47 -19.91 23.76
C ARG A 166 -33.81 -18.92 22.79
N LYS A 167 -34.45 -17.79 22.49
CA LYS A 167 -33.84 -16.75 21.64
C LYS A 167 -32.62 -16.13 22.31
N SER A 168 -32.70 -15.75 23.59
CA SER A 168 -31.57 -15.18 24.34
C SER A 168 -30.38 -16.15 24.42
N ASN A 169 -30.61 -17.45 24.59
CA ASN A 169 -29.52 -18.43 24.61
C ASN A 169 -28.87 -18.63 23.22
N LEU A 170 -29.66 -18.57 22.14
CA LEU A 170 -29.11 -18.61 20.76
C LEU A 170 -28.36 -17.31 20.42
N ASP A 171 -28.90 -16.16 20.83
CA ASP A 171 -28.30 -14.83 20.71
C ASP A 171 -26.93 -14.77 21.38
N ARG A 172 -26.85 -15.24 22.63
CA ARG A 172 -25.60 -15.38 23.35
C ARG A 172 -24.62 -16.31 22.65
N GLY A 173 -25.07 -17.48 22.19
CA GLY A 173 -24.20 -18.44 21.49
C GLY A 173 -23.64 -17.90 20.17
N GLY A 174 -24.44 -17.12 19.42
CA GLY A 174 -24.00 -16.42 18.22
C GLY A 174 -23.01 -15.30 18.52
N TRP A 175 -23.24 -14.53 19.60
CA TRP A 175 -22.34 -13.47 20.05
C TRP A 175 -21.00 -14.01 20.56
N ASP A 176 -21.02 -15.03 21.44
CA ASP A 176 -19.83 -15.70 21.96
C ASP A 176 -18.98 -16.27 20.79
N ALA A 177 -19.62 -16.74 19.71
CA ALA A 177 -18.94 -17.17 18.49
C ALA A 177 -18.36 -16.00 17.66
N ALA A 178 -19.09 -14.90 17.48
CA ALA A 178 -18.63 -13.72 16.74
C ALA A 178 -17.44 -13.02 17.44
N VAL A 179 -17.49 -12.86 18.77
CA VAL A 179 -16.39 -12.32 19.57
C VAL A 179 -15.17 -13.25 19.53
N LYS A 180 -15.37 -14.58 19.54
CA LYS A 180 -14.29 -15.55 19.39
C LYS A 180 -13.65 -15.53 18.00
N ALA A 181 -14.43 -15.24 16.96
CA ALA A 181 -13.91 -15.07 15.60
C ALA A 181 -13.17 -13.73 15.42
N ASN A 182 -13.70 -12.64 16.01
CA ASN A 182 -13.16 -11.28 15.90
C ASN A 182 -12.82 -10.87 14.45
N SER A 183 -13.66 -11.29 13.50
CA SER A 183 -13.50 -11.02 12.07
C SER A 183 -14.72 -10.29 11.49
N VAL A 184 -14.55 -9.74 10.29
CA VAL A 184 -15.63 -9.06 9.54
C VAL A 184 -16.80 -10.02 9.31
N GLU A 185 -16.51 -11.26 8.91
CA GLU A 185 -17.48 -12.32 8.63
C GLU A 185 -18.19 -12.75 9.91
N GLY A 186 -17.46 -12.88 11.03
CA GLY A 186 -18.02 -13.26 12.32
C GLY A 186 -19.05 -12.25 12.84
N TYR A 187 -18.74 -10.96 12.78
CA TYR A 187 -19.69 -9.91 13.18
C TYR A 187 -20.85 -9.75 12.20
N LEU A 188 -20.62 -9.89 10.89
CA LEU A 188 -21.68 -9.87 9.88
C LEU A 188 -22.66 -11.04 10.03
N ALA A 189 -22.15 -12.27 10.20
CA ALA A 189 -22.97 -13.46 10.37
C ALA A 189 -23.84 -13.40 11.63
N TYR A 190 -23.31 -12.85 12.74
CA TYR A 190 -24.13 -12.58 13.92
C TYR A 190 -25.20 -11.52 13.65
N MET A 191 -24.87 -10.39 12.99
CA MET A 191 -25.86 -9.36 12.66
C MET A 191 -26.96 -9.85 11.69
N GLU A 192 -26.65 -10.77 10.78
CA GLU A 192 -27.63 -11.40 9.89
C GLU A 192 -28.53 -12.40 10.62
N ALA A 193 -27.95 -13.28 11.46
CA ALA A 193 -28.71 -14.25 12.24
C ALA A 193 -29.53 -13.59 13.38
N HIS A 194 -29.07 -12.45 13.89
CA HIS A 194 -29.64 -11.73 15.03
C HIS A 194 -29.91 -10.23 14.75
N PRO A 195 -30.77 -9.83 13.77
CA PRO A 195 -30.99 -8.41 13.41
C PRO A 195 -31.70 -7.57 14.49
N ARG A 196 -32.03 -8.17 15.63
CA ARG A 196 -32.52 -7.53 16.87
C ARG A 196 -31.95 -8.24 18.11
N GLY A 197 -30.74 -8.78 18.00
CA GLY A 197 -30.01 -9.39 19.11
C GLY A 197 -29.55 -8.35 20.12
N ALA A 198 -29.28 -8.77 21.36
CA ALA A 198 -28.85 -7.87 22.42
C ALA A 198 -27.51 -7.18 22.09
N HIS A 199 -26.63 -7.89 21.39
CA HIS A 199 -25.28 -7.44 21.03
C HIS A 199 -25.17 -6.86 19.61
N PHE A 200 -26.29 -6.49 18.95
CA PHE A 200 -26.25 -6.00 17.57
C PHE A 200 -25.39 -4.72 17.41
N GLU A 201 -25.55 -3.75 18.31
CA GLU A 201 -24.75 -2.52 18.33
C GLU A 201 -23.27 -2.80 18.67
N GLU A 202 -23.01 -3.80 19.53
CA GLU A 202 -21.66 -4.23 19.91
C GLU A 202 -20.94 -4.90 18.73
N ALA A 203 -21.64 -5.74 17.97
CA ALA A 203 -21.14 -6.33 16.72
C ALA A 203 -20.90 -5.27 15.63
N GLN A 204 -21.80 -4.29 15.50
CA GLN A 204 -21.64 -3.19 14.55
C GLN A 204 -20.46 -2.28 14.94
N ALA A 205 -20.23 -2.06 16.24
CA ALA A 205 -19.05 -1.35 16.75
C ALA A 205 -17.76 -2.15 16.52
N GLY A 206 -17.78 -3.47 16.76
CA GLY A 206 -16.66 -4.37 16.46
C GLY A 206 -16.27 -4.37 14.98
N LEU A 207 -17.26 -4.46 14.09
CA LEU A 207 -17.06 -4.37 12.64
C LEU A 207 -16.47 -3.01 12.21
N ARG A 208 -17.00 -1.90 12.74
CA ARG A 208 -16.44 -0.56 12.49
C ARG A 208 -14.98 -0.46 12.95
N ARG A 209 -14.67 -0.97 14.15
CA ARG A 209 -13.32 -0.96 14.72
C ARG A 209 -12.34 -1.69 13.80
N LEU A 210 -12.63 -2.94 13.41
CA LEU A 210 -11.78 -3.71 12.50
C LEU A 210 -11.53 -2.97 11.18
N LYS A 211 -12.57 -2.42 10.56
CA LYS A 211 -12.41 -1.64 9.32
C LYS A 211 -11.61 -0.35 9.50
N SER A 212 -11.71 0.31 10.66
CA SER A 212 -10.89 1.50 10.96
C SER A 212 -9.43 1.17 11.26
N GLU A 213 -9.16 0.01 11.87
CA GLU A 213 -7.81 -0.50 12.10
C GLU A 213 -7.13 -0.89 10.78
N GLU A 214 -7.86 -1.58 9.90
CA GLU A 214 -7.42 -1.93 8.54
C GLU A 214 -7.16 -0.68 7.68
N ALA A 215 -8.08 0.30 7.70
CA ALA A 215 -7.89 1.56 6.98
C ALA A 215 -6.69 2.35 7.51
N ALA A 216 -6.49 2.43 8.83
CA ALA A 216 -5.33 3.08 9.43
C ALA A 216 -4.00 2.36 9.10
N ALA A 217 -4.04 1.02 8.99
CA ALA A 217 -2.90 0.24 8.50
C ALA A 217 -2.58 0.57 7.03
N TRP A 218 -3.59 0.65 6.16
CA TRP A 218 -3.40 1.11 4.76
C TRP A 218 -2.86 2.54 4.68
N GLU A 219 -3.37 3.48 5.48
CA GLU A 219 -2.89 4.87 5.47
C GLU A 219 -1.37 4.94 5.72
N LYS A 220 -0.85 4.15 6.67
CA LYS A 220 0.60 4.01 6.92
C LYS A 220 1.36 3.44 5.71
N MET A 221 0.75 2.53 4.95
CA MET A 221 1.39 1.90 3.77
C MET A 221 1.56 2.85 2.58
N LYS A 222 0.85 3.99 2.54
CA LYS A 222 1.09 5.03 1.51
C LYS A 222 2.43 5.75 1.69
N GLU A 223 2.81 5.97 2.95
CA GLU A 223 4.00 6.74 3.34
C GLU A 223 5.24 5.85 3.52
N THR A 224 5.08 4.53 3.67
CA THR A 224 6.22 3.62 3.85
C THR A 224 6.96 3.37 2.54
N ASP A 225 8.29 3.42 2.58
CA ASP A 225 9.18 2.86 1.57
C ASP A 225 9.66 1.43 1.94
N ASN A 226 9.19 0.88 3.08
CA ASN A 226 9.56 -0.45 3.54
C ASN A 226 8.84 -1.55 2.75
N VAL A 227 9.51 -2.03 1.71
CA VAL A 227 9.12 -3.15 0.83
C VAL A 227 8.69 -4.40 1.62
N THR A 228 9.24 -4.66 2.81
CA THR A 228 8.87 -5.81 3.65
C THR A 228 7.51 -5.60 4.32
N GLU A 229 7.24 -4.43 4.90
CA GLU A 229 5.94 -4.13 5.53
C GLU A 229 4.77 -4.23 4.54
N LEU A 230 4.99 -3.81 3.29
CA LEU A 230 3.99 -3.93 2.22
C LEU A 230 3.70 -5.40 1.86
N ARG A 231 4.73 -6.26 1.87
CA ARG A 231 4.58 -7.71 1.65
C ARG A 231 3.89 -8.39 2.84
N ASP A 232 4.26 -8.02 4.06
CA ASP A 232 3.65 -8.56 5.28
C ASP A 232 2.17 -8.16 5.38
N PHE A 233 1.81 -6.93 4.98
CA PHE A 233 0.41 -6.53 4.81
C PHE A 233 -0.31 -7.41 3.79
N LEU A 234 0.24 -7.60 2.58
CA LEU A 234 -0.39 -8.43 1.54
C LEU A 234 -0.52 -9.91 1.93
N ALA A 235 0.40 -10.44 2.72
CA ALA A 235 0.35 -11.81 3.24
C ALA A 235 -0.70 -11.99 4.36
N SER A 236 -0.96 -10.95 5.15
CA SER A 236 -1.92 -10.99 6.27
C SER A 236 -3.34 -10.50 5.90
N HIS A 237 -3.46 -9.67 4.85
CA HIS A 237 -4.69 -9.00 4.43
C HIS A 237 -4.96 -9.22 2.92
N ALA A 238 -4.80 -10.46 2.45
CA ALA A 238 -4.85 -10.80 1.02
C ALA A 238 -6.16 -10.37 0.30
N ASP A 239 -7.29 -10.48 1.00
CA ASP A 239 -8.65 -10.14 0.52
C ASP A 239 -9.06 -8.67 0.81
N SER A 240 -8.13 -7.84 1.32
CA SER A 240 -8.43 -6.44 1.66
C SER A 240 -8.80 -5.61 0.42
N PRO A 241 -9.79 -4.69 0.50
CA PRO A 241 -10.06 -3.72 -0.56
C PRO A 241 -8.85 -2.81 -0.85
N TYR A 242 -7.91 -2.68 0.08
CA TYR A 242 -6.67 -1.90 -0.11
C TYR A 242 -5.54 -2.71 -0.74
N ALA A 243 -5.63 -4.05 -0.79
CA ALA A 243 -4.58 -4.91 -1.32
C ALA A 243 -4.18 -4.64 -2.79
N PRO A 244 -5.05 -4.14 -3.70
CA PRO A 244 -4.61 -3.67 -5.02
C PRO A 244 -3.69 -2.45 -4.93
N LEU A 245 -4.02 -1.48 -4.07
CA LEU A 245 -3.26 -0.24 -3.91
C LEU A 245 -1.88 -0.51 -3.27
N VAL A 246 -1.82 -1.42 -2.30
CA VAL A 246 -0.56 -1.90 -1.70
C VAL A 246 0.32 -2.61 -2.73
N ARG A 247 -0.27 -3.38 -3.68
CA ARG A 247 0.48 -4.00 -4.78
C ARG A 247 1.07 -2.96 -5.74
N THR A 248 0.34 -1.90 -6.09
CA THR A 248 0.88 -0.80 -6.91
C THR A 248 1.98 -0.01 -6.19
N ARG A 249 1.82 0.31 -4.90
CA ARG A 249 2.88 0.95 -4.09
C ARG A 249 4.13 0.07 -4.01
N LEU A 250 3.96 -1.24 -3.84
CA LEU A 250 5.05 -2.23 -3.86
C LEU A 250 5.76 -2.27 -5.23
N ASP A 251 5.01 -2.21 -6.34
CA ASP A 251 5.57 -2.15 -7.70
C ASP A 251 6.47 -0.93 -7.87
N SER A 252 5.96 0.27 -7.59
CA SER A 252 6.72 1.53 -7.73
C SER A 252 8.00 1.54 -6.90
N LEU A 253 8.01 0.95 -5.69
CA LEU A 253 9.22 0.87 -4.87
C LEU A 253 10.24 -0.14 -5.42
N VAL A 254 9.80 -1.32 -5.89
CA VAL A 254 10.70 -2.28 -6.56
C VAL A 254 11.25 -1.67 -7.84
N TRP A 255 10.44 -0.95 -8.61
CA TRP A 255 10.86 -0.22 -9.81
C TRP A 255 11.88 0.90 -9.52
N ILE A 256 11.66 1.70 -8.47
CA ILE A 256 12.64 2.73 -8.02
C ILE A 256 13.97 2.07 -7.64
N GLY A 257 13.95 0.95 -6.91
CA GLY A 257 15.16 0.17 -6.60
C GLY A 257 15.85 -0.39 -7.86
N THR A 258 15.09 -0.94 -8.80
CA THR A 258 15.57 -1.41 -10.11
C THR A 258 16.23 -0.28 -10.92
N LEU A 259 15.64 0.91 -10.92
CA LEU A 259 16.19 2.11 -11.55
C LEU A 259 17.40 2.71 -10.83
N GLN A 260 17.51 2.51 -9.51
CA GLN A 260 18.69 2.92 -8.73
C GLN A 260 19.90 2.00 -8.98
N MET A 261 19.68 0.70 -9.14
CA MET A 261 20.73 -0.27 -9.49
C MET A 261 21.13 -0.16 -10.97
N ASN A 262 20.14 -0.06 -11.86
CA ASN A 262 20.33 0.18 -13.30
C ASN A 262 21.27 -0.84 -14.01
N THR A 263 21.28 -2.10 -13.57
CA THR A 263 22.05 -3.18 -14.21
C THR A 263 21.13 -4.12 -15.01
N PRO A 264 21.64 -4.88 -16.00
CA PRO A 264 20.84 -5.93 -16.67
C PRO A 264 20.10 -6.83 -15.70
N GLU A 265 20.78 -7.24 -14.62
CA GLU A 265 20.28 -8.14 -13.59
C GLU A 265 19.11 -7.51 -12.82
N SER A 266 19.20 -6.23 -12.42
CA SER A 266 18.11 -5.57 -11.68
C SER A 266 16.83 -5.41 -12.51
N TYR A 267 16.93 -5.24 -13.83
CA TYR A 267 15.77 -5.25 -14.72
C TYR A 267 15.25 -6.68 -14.96
N ALA A 268 16.14 -7.68 -15.05
CA ALA A 268 15.75 -9.09 -15.16
C ALA A 268 15.00 -9.59 -13.90
N ASP A 269 15.40 -9.16 -12.70
CA ASP A 269 14.70 -9.50 -11.45
C ASP A 269 13.31 -8.85 -11.36
N TYR A 270 13.15 -7.59 -11.81
CA TYR A 270 11.84 -6.94 -11.93
C TYR A 270 10.91 -7.71 -12.89
N ILE A 271 11.44 -8.10 -14.05
CA ILE A 271 10.74 -8.90 -15.06
C ILE A 271 10.31 -10.25 -14.46
N LEU A 272 11.22 -10.94 -13.78
CA LEU A 272 10.96 -12.24 -13.17
C LEU A 272 9.97 -12.17 -12.00
N LEU A 273 9.97 -11.09 -11.22
CA LEU A 273 9.00 -10.88 -10.13
C LEU A 273 7.59 -10.59 -10.68
N THR A 274 7.50 -9.85 -11.78
CA THR A 274 6.26 -9.61 -12.54
C THR A 274 5.70 -10.92 -13.11
N GLU A 275 6.53 -11.72 -13.80
CA GLU A 275 6.09 -12.99 -14.41
C GLU A 275 5.66 -14.05 -13.37
N LYS A 276 6.16 -13.95 -12.13
CA LYS A 276 5.72 -14.75 -10.98
C LYS A 276 4.45 -14.23 -10.30
N GLY A 277 3.91 -13.07 -10.73
CA GLY A 277 2.77 -12.42 -10.08
C GLY A 277 3.08 -11.80 -8.70
N GLY A 278 4.36 -11.55 -8.40
CA GLY A 278 4.78 -10.94 -7.13
C GLY A 278 4.57 -9.42 -7.08
N ILE A 279 4.45 -8.78 -8.24
CA ILE A 279 4.03 -7.38 -8.45
C ILE A 279 3.12 -7.30 -9.71
N PRO A 280 2.29 -6.25 -9.85
CA PRO A 280 1.46 -6.02 -11.04
C PRO A 280 2.21 -6.01 -12.38
N GLY A 281 3.41 -5.41 -12.43
CA GLY A 281 4.19 -5.21 -13.63
C GLY A 281 3.93 -3.88 -14.34
N ASP A 282 3.60 -2.81 -13.61
CA ASP A 282 3.17 -1.54 -14.20
C ASP A 282 4.26 -0.88 -15.08
N TYR A 283 5.54 -1.22 -14.87
CA TYR A 283 6.71 -0.71 -15.62
C TYR A 283 7.39 -1.79 -16.50
N MET A 284 6.69 -2.88 -16.78
CA MET A 284 7.23 -4.07 -17.46
C MET A 284 7.63 -3.86 -18.93
N ALA A 285 7.16 -2.79 -19.59
CA ALA A 285 7.64 -2.42 -20.93
C ALA A 285 8.99 -1.69 -20.87
N GLU A 286 9.12 -0.77 -19.91
CA GLU A 286 10.30 0.03 -19.62
C GLU A 286 11.45 -0.86 -19.14
N ALA A 287 11.17 -1.79 -18.23
CA ALA A 287 12.13 -2.77 -17.72
C ALA A 287 12.75 -3.60 -18.85
N ARG A 288 11.93 -4.21 -19.73
CA ARG A 288 12.42 -4.97 -20.89
C ARG A 288 13.22 -4.11 -21.86
N LYS A 289 12.71 -2.93 -22.21
CA LYS A 289 13.42 -1.97 -23.08
C LYS A 289 14.79 -1.58 -22.54
N ARG A 290 14.95 -1.49 -21.22
CA ARG A 290 16.20 -1.10 -20.56
C ARG A 290 17.16 -2.28 -20.35
N HIS A 291 16.64 -3.46 -20.01
CA HIS A 291 17.35 -4.74 -20.06
C HIS A 291 17.96 -4.97 -21.46
N ASP A 292 17.14 -4.94 -22.52
CA ASP A 292 17.56 -5.22 -23.91
C ASP A 292 18.51 -4.16 -24.51
N LEU A 293 18.67 -3.03 -23.81
CA LEU A 293 19.68 -2.01 -24.12
C LEU A 293 20.99 -2.30 -23.38
N LEU A 294 20.93 -2.53 -22.07
CA LEU A 294 22.12 -2.73 -21.22
C LEU A 294 22.83 -4.07 -21.47
N SER A 295 22.08 -5.13 -21.78
CA SER A 295 22.59 -6.49 -22.05
C SER A 295 23.34 -6.64 -23.38
N ARG A 296 23.57 -5.53 -24.13
CA ARG A 296 24.21 -5.59 -25.44
C ARG A 296 25.74 -5.69 -25.33
N PRO A 297 26.42 -6.45 -26.20
CA PRO A 297 27.87 -6.51 -26.22
C PRO A 297 28.49 -5.12 -26.44
N GLN A 298 29.40 -4.73 -25.55
CA GLN A 298 30.11 -3.45 -25.66
C GLN A 298 31.10 -3.50 -26.83
N SER A 299 30.86 -2.69 -27.87
CA SER A 299 31.76 -2.49 -29.01
C SER A 299 32.05 -1.01 -29.29
N SER A 300 32.03 -0.19 -28.24
CA SER A 300 32.35 1.25 -28.28
C SER A 300 33.85 1.48 -28.28
N ASP A 301 34.32 2.42 -29.10
CA ASP A 301 35.67 2.97 -28.94
C ASP A 301 35.77 3.75 -27.62
N ALA A 302 36.82 3.48 -26.85
CA ALA A 302 37.03 4.09 -25.54
C ALA A 302 37.29 5.61 -25.64
N VAL A 303 38.04 6.06 -26.65
CA VAL A 303 38.36 7.49 -26.81
C VAL A 303 37.11 8.31 -27.14
N THR A 304 36.26 7.76 -28.01
CA THR A 304 34.93 8.28 -28.31
C THR A 304 34.02 8.27 -27.08
N LEU A 305 34.01 7.18 -26.30
CA LEU A 305 33.18 7.07 -25.11
C LEU A 305 33.59 8.08 -24.02
N ASP A 306 34.88 8.28 -23.78
CA ASP A 306 35.37 9.27 -22.81
C ASP A 306 35.10 10.71 -23.27
N SER A 307 35.15 10.97 -24.58
CA SER A 307 34.72 12.25 -25.16
C SER A 307 33.22 12.50 -24.94
N ILE A 308 32.39 11.46 -25.11
CA ILE A 308 30.94 11.50 -24.81
C ILE A 308 30.70 11.73 -23.31
N ARG A 309 31.40 11.01 -22.41
CA ARG A 309 31.33 11.22 -20.95
C ARG A 309 31.64 12.66 -20.57
N ALA A 310 32.70 13.23 -21.12
CA ALA A 310 33.10 14.62 -20.85
C ALA A 310 32.06 15.64 -21.35
N ALA A 311 31.46 15.42 -22.52
CA ALA A 311 30.39 16.27 -23.04
C ALA A 311 29.10 16.16 -22.20
N VAL A 312 28.63 14.94 -21.93
CA VAL A 312 27.41 14.66 -21.15
C VAL A 312 27.52 15.19 -19.72
N GLY A 313 28.63 14.89 -19.02
CA GLY A 313 28.90 15.45 -17.69
C GLY A 313 28.98 16.97 -17.71
N GLY A 314 29.61 17.54 -18.75
CA GLY A 314 29.67 18.98 -18.97
C GLY A 314 28.29 19.65 -19.10
N VAL A 315 27.37 19.03 -19.84
CA VAL A 315 25.97 19.49 -19.99
C VAL A 315 25.26 19.49 -18.65
N PHE A 316 25.30 18.41 -17.88
CA PHE A 316 24.58 18.32 -16.60
C PHE A 316 25.17 19.19 -15.49
N ILE A 317 26.50 19.42 -15.49
CA ILE A 317 27.13 20.44 -14.65
C ILE A 317 26.63 21.83 -15.01
N ALA A 318 26.55 22.16 -16.31
CA ALA A 318 26.06 23.46 -16.77
C ALA A 318 24.56 23.67 -16.50
N LEU A 319 23.73 22.63 -16.62
CA LEU A 319 22.31 22.65 -16.21
C LEU A 319 22.18 22.90 -14.71
N SER A 320 22.86 22.11 -13.88
CA SER A 320 22.75 22.18 -12.41
C SER A 320 23.18 23.54 -11.84
N ALA A 321 24.12 24.22 -12.51
CA ALA A 321 24.62 25.55 -12.14
C ALA A 321 23.91 26.71 -12.88
N LEU A 322 22.95 26.42 -13.78
CA LEU A 322 22.34 27.37 -14.72
C LEU A 322 23.37 28.22 -15.50
N ASP A 323 24.53 27.64 -15.79
CA ASP A 323 25.68 28.30 -16.41
C ASP A 323 25.51 28.39 -17.93
N HIS A 324 24.84 29.45 -18.37
CA HIS A 324 24.59 29.76 -19.78
C HIS A 324 25.89 29.87 -20.61
N ASN A 325 26.98 30.41 -20.05
CA ASN A 325 28.26 30.59 -20.76
C ASN A 325 28.99 29.26 -21.01
N ARG A 326 28.80 28.29 -20.12
CA ARG A 326 29.30 26.92 -20.28
C ARG A 326 28.36 26.08 -21.15
N MET A 327 27.05 26.27 -21.03
CA MET A 327 26.04 25.58 -21.82
C MET A 327 26.24 25.77 -23.34
N VAL A 328 26.48 27.00 -23.79
CA VAL A 328 26.73 27.33 -25.23
C VAL A 328 27.87 26.49 -25.86
N ARG A 329 28.80 25.96 -25.06
CA ARG A 329 29.93 25.14 -25.54
C ARG A 329 29.53 23.72 -25.93
N TYR A 330 28.45 23.20 -25.35
CA TYR A 330 27.98 21.83 -25.55
C TYR A 330 26.74 21.73 -26.44
N LEU A 331 26.10 22.84 -26.80
CA LEU A 331 24.92 22.86 -27.66
C LEU A 331 25.31 23.12 -29.12
N ALA A 332 24.74 22.33 -30.04
CA ALA A 332 24.85 22.58 -31.47
C ALA A 332 24.18 23.93 -31.84
N PRO A 333 24.55 24.58 -32.96
CA PRO A 333 23.95 25.86 -33.38
C PRO A 333 22.42 25.84 -33.46
N THR A 334 21.85 24.68 -33.81
CA THR A 334 20.41 24.38 -33.70
C THR A 334 20.24 23.07 -32.94
N VAL A 335 19.40 23.09 -31.91
CA VAL A 335 19.01 21.94 -31.10
C VAL A 335 17.54 21.62 -31.43
N TYR A 336 17.26 20.43 -31.96
CA TYR A 336 15.92 20.08 -32.48
C TYR A 336 14.88 19.86 -31.38
N ARG A 337 15.32 19.44 -30.19
CA ARG A 337 14.51 19.30 -28.97
C ARG A 337 15.38 19.55 -27.73
N PHE A 338 14.86 20.33 -26.79
CA PHE A 338 15.52 20.60 -25.51
C PHE A 338 14.52 20.41 -24.36
N PHE A 339 14.54 19.21 -23.77
CA PHE A 339 13.52 18.72 -22.83
C PHE A 339 12.10 18.77 -23.45
N ASN A 340 11.27 19.69 -22.97
CA ASN A 340 9.91 19.91 -23.45
C ASN A 340 9.82 21.05 -24.49
N SER A 341 10.90 21.80 -24.69
CA SER A 341 11.00 22.78 -25.78
C SER A 341 11.24 22.09 -27.12
N GLY A 342 10.47 22.51 -28.14
CA GLY A 342 10.80 22.25 -29.54
C GLY A 342 12.04 23.04 -29.99
N ALA A 343 12.33 22.95 -31.29
CA ALA A 343 13.57 23.42 -31.89
C ALA A 343 14.02 24.84 -31.45
N ALA A 344 15.31 24.98 -31.18
CA ALA A 344 15.92 26.17 -30.61
C ALA A 344 17.30 26.45 -31.23
N THR A 345 17.72 27.71 -31.23
CA THR A 345 19.15 28.01 -31.28
C THR A 345 19.76 27.84 -29.88
N ARG A 346 21.04 27.50 -29.80
CA ARG A 346 21.76 27.45 -28.51
C ARG A 346 21.74 28.80 -27.78
N GLU A 347 21.73 29.92 -28.52
CA GLU A 347 21.62 31.27 -27.96
C GLU A 347 20.25 31.50 -27.29
N ARG A 348 19.16 30.93 -27.82
CA ARG A 348 17.84 30.93 -27.15
C ARG A 348 17.88 30.14 -25.85
N ILE A 349 18.40 28.91 -25.89
CA ILE A 349 18.49 28.04 -24.69
C ILE A 349 19.35 28.69 -23.60
N ALA A 350 20.48 29.29 -23.97
CA ALA A 350 21.35 29.99 -23.03
C ALA A 350 20.69 31.24 -22.42
N GLY A 351 19.91 31.98 -23.20
CA GLY A 351 19.10 33.10 -22.71
C GLY A 351 18.00 32.66 -21.75
N GLU A 352 17.30 31.56 -22.05
CA GLU A 352 16.29 30.96 -21.18
C GLU A 352 16.91 30.50 -19.84
N LEU A 353 18.06 29.82 -19.89
CA LEU A 353 18.80 29.37 -18.69
C LEU A 353 19.23 30.54 -17.79
N LEU A 354 19.68 31.64 -18.39
CA LEU A 354 20.02 32.89 -17.68
C LEU A 354 18.79 33.54 -17.02
N VAL A 355 17.64 33.58 -17.71
CA VAL A 355 16.39 34.10 -17.13
C VAL A 355 15.92 33.24 -15.97
N THR A 356 15.95 31.91 -16.09
CA THR A 356 15.62 31.00 -14.98
C THR A 356 16.55 31.23 -13.78
N GLY A 357 17.87 31.34 -13.99
CA GLY A 357 18.82 31.56 -12.90
C GLY A 357 18.64 32.90 -12.17
N ALA A 358 18.15 33.93 -12.88
CA ALA A 358 17.78 35.20 -12.27
C ALA A 358 16.43 35.15 -11.53
N GLN A 359 15.54 34.21 -11.86
CA GLN A 359 14.22 34.05 -11.24
C GLN A 359 14.20 33.15 -10.01
N THR A 360 15.08 32.14 -9.94
CA THR A 360 15.10 31.16 -8.82
C THR A 360 16.12 31.48 -7.73
N GLU A 361 16.78 32.64 -7.78
CA GLU A 361 17.87 33.06 -6.87
C GLU A 361 19.02 32.05 -6.71
N GLY A 362 19.23 31.16 -7.70
CA GLY A 362 20.21 30.09 -7.62
C GLY A 362 19.76 28.87 -6.80
N THR A 363 18.49 28.80 -6.40
CA THR A 363 17.87 27.49 -6.10
C THR A 363 17.71 26.74 -7.42
N THR A 364 18.32 25.55 -7.52
CA THR A 364 18.37 24.79 -8.77
C THR A 364 18.01 23.33 -8.57
N LEU A 365 17.39 22.76 -9.61
CA LEU A 365 17.31 21.32 -9.80
C LEU A 365 18.71 20.82 -10.16
N LYS A 366 19.32 20.01 -9.29
CA LYS A 366 20.63 19.40 -9.52
C LYS A 366 20.46 18.10 -10.30
N PHE A 367 21.33 17.88 -11.28
CA PHE A 367 21.35 16.70 -12.13
C PHE A 367 22.66 15.94 -11.92
N THR A 368 22.56 14.71 -11.40
CA THR A 368 23.70 13.82 -11.20
C THR A 368 23.60 12.67 -12.21
N PRO A 369 24.34 12.71 -13.33
CA PRO A 369 24.36 11.63 -14.31
C PRO A 369 25.24 10.47 -13.87
N ASP A 370 24.79 9.25 -14.14
CA ASP A 370 25.67 8.09 -14.22
C ASP A 370 26.45 8.16 -15.55
N LEU A 371 27.77 8.35 -15.45
CA LEU A 371 28.69 8.40 -16.58
C LEU A 371 29.47 7.08 -16.77
N GLU A 372 29.31 6.11 -15.86
CA GLU A 372 30.04 4.85 -15.87
C GLU A 372 29.28 3.82 -16.72
N SER A 373 27.96 3.68 -16.52
CA SER A 373 27.09 2.82 -17.35
C SER A 373 26.74 3.39 -18.73
N LEU A 374 27.37 4.50 -19.12
CA LEU A 374 27.16 5.15 -20.42
C LEU A 374 27.45 4.21 -21.60
N GLN A 375 26.49 4.13 -22.51
CA GLN A 375 26.60 3.43 -23.80
C GLN A 375 26.06 4.35 -24.91
N TYR A 376 26.53 4.15 -26.15
CA TYR A 376 26.04 4.89 -27.32
C TYR A 376 25.72 3.97 -28.51
N GLU A 377 24.73 4.39 -29.30
CA GLU A 377 24.43 3.83 -30.63
C GLU A 377 24.86 4.83 -31.72
N LEU A 378 25.58 4.37 -32.75
CA LEU A 378 25.86 5.18 -33.94
C LEU A 378 24.66 5.14 -34.90
N THR A 379 24.14 6.31 -35.24
CA THR A 379 23.07 6.46 -36.23
C THR A 379 23.61 6.53 -37.66
N GLY A 380 22.78 6.24 -38.65
CA GLY A 380 23.13 6.42 -40.08
C GLY A 380 23.40 7.88 -40.49
N GLY A 381 23.14 8.86 -39.63
CA GLY A 381 23.55 10.26 -39.79
C GLY A 381 24.91 10.59 -39.15
N ASN A 382 25.62 9.59 -38.63
CA ASN A 382 26.86 9.73 -37.86
C ASN A 382 26.73 10.52 -36.54
N HIS A 383 25.51 10.68 -36.02
CA HIS A 383 25.24 11.14 -34.65
C HIS A 383 25.29 9.97 -33.66
N TYR A 384 25.71 10.25 -32.42
CA TYR A 384 25.68 9.32 -31.30
C TYR A 384 24.37 9.46 -30.51
N LYS A 385 23.61 8.38 -30.37
CA LYS A 385 22.44 8.30 -29.49
C LYS A 385 22.81 7.66 -28.16
N ILE A 386 22.48 8.34 -27.06
CA ILE A 386 22.95 8.04 -25.72
C ILE A 386 21.77 8.07 -24.75
N ASN A 387 21.74 7.13 -23.81
CA ASN A 387 20.75 7.07 -22.75
C ASN A 387 21.46 7.19 -21.39
N VAL A 388 21.31 8.33 -20.73
CA VAL A 388 21.99 8.68 -19.47
C VAL A 388 21.03 8.46 -18.30
N PRO A 389 21.35 7.57 -17.33
CA PRO A 389 20.64 7.54 -16.06
C PRO A 389 20.90 8.83 -15.29
N LEU A 390 19.85 9.40 -14.71
CA LEU A 390 19.90 10.64 -13.96
C LEU A 390 19.25 10.44 -12.58
N ARG A 391 19.97 10.90 -11.55
CA ARG A 391 19.36 11.31 -10.30
C ARG A 391 19.12 12.81 -10.34
N LYS A 392 17.93 13.25 -9.92
CA LYS A 392 17.61 14.66 -9.68
C LYS A 392 17.64 14.92 -8.17
N SER A 393 18.12 16.10 -7.75
CA SER A 393 17.99 16.56 -6.37
C SER A 393 17.46 17.99 -6.32
N TYR A 394 16.53 18.27 -5.41
CA TYR A 394 15.90 19.58 -5.24
C TYR A 394 15.62 19.89 -3.77
N GLN A 395 15.29 21.15 -3.47
CA GLN A 395 14.92 21.58 -2.12
C GLN A 395 13.40 21.58 -1.96
N LYS A 396 12.93 21.01 -0.85
CA LYS A 396 11.51 20.91 -0.48
C LYS A 396 11.42 20.95 1.05
N ASP A 397 10.64 21.88 1.58
CA ASP A 397 10.43 22.08 3.03
C ASP A 397 11.72 22.20 3.86
N GLY A 398 12.82 22.68 3.25
CA GLY A 398 14.14 22.80 3.86
C GLY A 398 15.01 21.54 3.83
N ALA A 399 14.51 20.43 3.28
CA ALA A 399 15.25 19.20 3.04
C ALA A 399 15.69 19.08 1.57
N ALA A 400 16.73 18.28 1.32
CA ALA A 400 17.09 17.82 -0.01
C ALA A 400 16.33 16.53 -0.33
N GLU A 401 15.39 16.57 -1.28
CA GLU A 401 14.78 15.36 -1.84
C GLU A 401 15.61 14.89 -3.05
N GLU A 402 15.86 13.58 -3.16
CA GLU A 402 16.50 12.96 -4.32
C GLU A 402 15.55 11.99 -5.02
N VAL A 403 15.39 12.14 -6.33
CA VAL A 403 14.54 11.28 -7.16
C VAL A 403 15.40 10.58 -8.21
N HIS A 404 15.34 9.25 -8.19
CA HIS A 404 16.17 8.36 -9.01
C HIS A 404 15.46 7.96 -10.31
N GLY A 405 16.23 7.50 -11.31
CA GLY A 405 15.67 6.75 -12.43
C GLY A 405 15.07 7.57 -13.58
N TYR A 406 15.37 8.87 -13.64
CA TYR A 406 15.18 9.61 -14.89
C TYR A 406 16.15 9.06 -15.93
N ILE A 407 15.75 9.06 -17.20
CA ILE A 407 16.63 8.71 -18.32
C ILE A 407 16.67 9.89 -19.28
N ALA A 408 17.81 10.56 -19.41
CA ALA A 408 18.01 11.53 -20.47
C ALA A 408 18.42 10.84 -21.77
N HIS A 409 17.60 11.03 -22.79
CA HIS A 409 17.82 10.65 -24.17
C HIS A 409 18.54 11.79 -24.88
N ILE A 410 19.84 11.61 -25.17
CA ILE A 410 20.70 12.61 -25.79
C ILE A 410 21.11 12.12 -27.18
N GLU A 411 21.07 13.03 -28.16
CA GLU A 411 21.69 12.85 -29.46
C GLU A 411 22.80 13.90 -29.63
N LEU A 412 24.03 13.43 -29.85
CA LEU A 412 25.22 14.25 -30.06
C LEU A 412 25.68 14.16 -31.53
N ASP A 413 26.19 15.27 -32.07
CA ASP A 413 26.84 15.28 -33.39
C ASP A 413 28.27 14.71 -33.36
N THR A 414 28.95 14.78 -34.51
CA THR A 414 30.32 14.27 -34.70
C THR A 414 31.41 15.00 -33.92
N ILE A 415 31.09 16.16 -33.31
CA ILE A 415 31.98 16.93 -32.44
C ILE A 415 31.46 17.00 -31.00
N PHE A 416 30.58 16.07 -30.64
CA PHE A 416 29.99 15.87 -29.31
C PHE A 416 29.11 17.02 -28.82
N GLN A 417 28.52 17.81 -29.73
CA GLN A 417 27.53 18.84 -29.40
C GLN A 417 26.11 18.27 -29.42
N VAL A 418 25.29 18.64 -28.43
CA VAL A 418 23.89 18.23 -28.29
C VAL A 418 23.07 18.81 -29.43
N VAL A 419 22.53 17.92 -30.28
CA VAL A 419 21.52 18.24 -31.30
C VAL A 419 20.10 17.91 -30.83
N SER A 420 19.94 17.04 -29.83
CA SER A 420 18.67 16.80 -29.14
C SER A 420 18.92 16.31 -27.72
N ILE A 421 18.12 16.78 -26.76
CA ILE A 421 18.01 16.23 -25.41
C ILE A 421 16.55 16.21 -24.95
N PHE A 422 16.11 15.10 -24.35
CA PHE A 422 14.86 15.03 -23.58
C PHE A 422 14.95 13.95 -22.51
N GLU A 423 13.99 13.91 -21.58
CA GLU A 423 13.96 12.92 -20.50
C GLU A 423 12.71 12.04 -20.54
N THR A 424 12.84 10.81 -20.06
CA THR A 424 11.74 9.97 -19.57
C THR A 424 11.77 10.00 -18.04
N LYS A 425 10.59 10.17 -17.43
CA LYS A 425 10.40 10.18 -15.97
C LYS A 425 10.32 8.75 -15.42
N PRO A 426 10.77 8.50 -14.17
CA PRO A 426 10.70 7.19 -13.54
C PRO A 426 9.25 6.71 -13.31
N TYR A 427 8.35 7.65 -12.97
CA TYR A 427 6.91 7.46 -12.79
C TYR A 427 6.16 8.75 -13.20
N PRO A 428 4.84 8.71 -13.47
CA PRO A 428 4.12 9.86 -14.06
C PRO A 428 4.14 11.14 -13.22
N GLU A 429 4.06 11.02 -11.89
CA GLU A 429 4.03 12.15 -10.94
C GLU A 429 5.41 12.71 -10.57
N ALA A 430 6.51 12.12 -11.05
CA ALA A 430 7.86 12.58 -10.71
C ALA A 430 8.10 14.02 -11.21
N PRO A 431 8.89 14.88 -10.53
CA PRO A 431 9.12 16.28 -10.93
C PRO A 431 9.78 16.48 -12.31
#